data_AF-A7EZN9-F1
#
_entry.id   AF-A7EZN9-F1
#
_cell.length_a   1.000
_cell.length_b   1.000
_cell.length_c   1.000
_cell.angle_alpha   90.00
_cell.angle_beta   90.00
_cell.angle_gamma   90.00
#
_symmetry.space_group_name_H-M   'P 1'
#
loop_
_entity.id
_entity.type
_entity.pdbx_description
1 polymer ?
#
loop_
_entity_poly.entity_id
_entity_poly.type
_entity_poly.pdbx_seq_one_letter_code
_entity_poly.pdbx_strand_id
1 'polypeptide(L)'
;MSSTEKGTTWRPAILAIIEDAGGVEGQGGVVYRSNVMRRYEVSPIFRRMMMVLTWFWGIGLVCIAIISTVIIMTLPENIGFGVGWGLPYVFGFVWVCLTMIFVKSQLRKEKSHWETKASSEGQAVAEYA
;
A
#
# COMPACT_ATOMS: atom_id res chain seq x y z
N MET A 1 -16.55 6.99 4.04
CA MET A 1 -16.15 5.58 4.28
C MET A 1 -17.38 4.71 4.06
N SER A 2 -17.61 4.36 2.79
CA SER A 2 -18.90 3.92 2.23
C SER A 2 -19.16 2.42 2.46
N SER A 3 -20.46 2.12 2.63
CA SER A 3 -21.12 0.83 2.86
C SER A 3 -20.46 -0.38 2.22
N THR A 4 -19.57 -1.05 2.95
CA THR A 4 -19.25 -2.45 2.68
C THR A 4 -20.43 -3.31 3.16
N GLU A 5 -20.84 -4.29 2.36
CA GLU A 5 -21.91 -5.22 2.77
C GLU A 5 -21.57 -5.89 4.09
N LYS A 6 -22.56 -5.96 4.98
CA LYS A 6 -22.41 -6.54 6.32
C LYS A 6 -22.00 -8.01 6.19
N GLY A 7 -20.87 -8.38 6.80
CA GLY A 7 -20.33 -9.75 6.77
C GLY A 7 -19.17 -9.96 5.80
N THR A 8 -18.80 -8.95 5.02
CA THR A 8 -17.60 -9.00 4.17
C THR A 8 -16.33 -8.81 5.00
N THR A 9 -15.24 -9.45 4.57
CA THR A 9 -13.93 -9.31 5.21
C THR A 9 -13.47 -7.85 5.19
N TRP A 10 -12.87 -7.40 6.29
CA TRP A 10 -12.36 -6.04 6.40
C TRP A 10 -11.39 -5.73 5.25
N ARG A 11 -11.61 -4.57 4.60
CA ARG A 11 -10.75 -4.09 3.52
C ARG A 11 -9.44 -3.56 4.13
N PRO A 12 -8.26 -3.94 3.60
CA PRO A 12 -6.98 -3.43 4.08
C PRO A 12 -6.94 -1.89 4.02
N ALA A 13 -6.39 -1.24 5.04
CA ALA A 13 -6.37 0.23 5.11
C ALA A 13 -5.64 0.87 3.91
N ILE A 14 -4.54 0.26 3.45
CA ILE A 14 -3.80 0.73 2.27
C ILE A 14 -4.64 0.68 0.99
N LEU A 15 -5.58 -0.28 0.88
CA LEU A 15 -6.47 -0.34 -0.28
C LEU A 15 -7.36 0.91 -0.35
N ALA A 16 -7.92 1.33 0.79
CA ALA A 16 -8.74 2.54 0.86
C ALA A 16 -7.94 3.80 0.55
N ILE A 17 -6.70 3.89 1.05
CA ILE A 17 -5.81 5.02 0.75
C ILE A 17 -5.49 5.09 -0.74
N ILE A 18 -5.17 3.96 -1.39
CA ILE A 18 -4.86 3.94 -2.83
C ILE A 18 -6.11 4.28 -3.66
N GLU A 19 -7.26 3.71 -3.30
CA GLU A 19 -8.54 4.00 -3.96
C GLU A 19 -8.85 5.50 -3.93
N ASP A 20 -8.71 6.14 -2.76
CA ASP A 20 -9.00 7.55 -2.61
C ASP A 20 -7.94 8.42 -3.29
N ALA A 21 -6.66 8.12 -3.05
CA ALA A 21 -5.51 8.81 -3.65
C ALA A 21 -5.59 8.83 -5.18
N GLY A 22 -5.88 7.69 -5.81
CA GLY A 22 -5.99 7.63 -7.26
C GLY A 22 -7.30 8.20 -7.79
N GLY A 23 -8.38 8.13 -7.01
CA GLY A 23 -9.68 8.66 -7.39
C GLY A 23 -9.75 10.19 -7.34
N VAL A 24 -9.14 10.81 -6.32
CA VAL A 24 -9.17 12.26 -6.09
C VAL A 24 -7.90 12.90 -6.62
N GLU A 25 -6.75 12.62 -6.02
CA GLU A 25 -5.47 13.25 -6.35
C GLU A 25 -4.97 12.82 -7.74
N GLY A 26 -5.21 11.56 -8.10
CA GLY A 26 -4.94 11.03 -9.43
C GLY A 26 -5.98 11.40 -10.48
N GLN A 27 -7.06 12.10 -10.10
CA GLN A 27 -8.19 12.47 -10.97
C GLN A 27 -8.83 11.28 -11.72
N GLY A 28 -8.65 10.06 -11.22
CA GLY A 28 -9.18 8.84 -11.83
C GLY A 28 -10.68 8.63 -11.60
N GLY A 29 -11.28 9.41 -10.69
CA GLY A 29 -12.71 9.42 -10.43
C GLY A 29 -13.27 8.05 -10.03
N VAL A 30 -14.52 7.77 -10.41
CA VAL A 30 -15.20 6.50 -10.07
C VAL A 30 -14.61 5.31 -10.84
N VAL A 31 -14.14 5.52 -12.07
CA VAL A 31 -13.60 4.46 -12.93
C VAL A 31 -12.34 3.84 -12.32
N TYR A 32 -11.44 4.67 -11.79
CA TYR A 32 -10.25 4.18 -11.10
C TYR A 32 -10.63 3.33 -9.88
N ARG A 33 -11.55 3.83 -9.06
CA ARG A 33 -12.03 3.14 -7.86
C ARG A 33 -12.62 1.76 -8.19
N SER A 34 -13.50 1.69 -9.20
CA SER A 34 -14.09 0.41 -9.62
C SER A 34 -13.05 -0.58 -10.15
N ASN A 35 -12.04 -0.10 -10.90
CA ASN A 35 -11.00 -0.95 -11.46
C ASN A 35 -10.08 -1.52 -10.37
N VAL A 36 -9.70 -0.70 -9.37
CA VAL A 36 -8.91 -1.15 -8.22
C VAL A 36 -9.67 -2.20 -7.41
N MET A 37 -10.96 -1.96 -7.16
CA MET A 37 -11.81 -2.92 -6.45
C MET A 37 -11.97 -4.23 -7.21
N ARG A 38 -12.22 -4.18 -8.52
CA ARG A 38 -12.28 -5.38 -9.38
C ARG A 38 -10.97 -6.17 -9.35
N ARG A 39 -9.82 -5.49 -9.42
CA ARG A 39 -8.52 -6.14 -9.31
C ARG A 39 -8.32 -6.81 -7.95
N TYR A 40 -8.74 -6.15 -6.87
CA TYR A 40 -8.68 -6.72 -5.52
C TYR A 40 -9.54 -7.98 -5.34
N GLU A 41 -10.70 -8.02 -6.00
CA GLU A 41 -11.59 -9.18 -6.01
C GLU A 41 -11.03 -10.35 -6.81
N VAL A 42 -10.42 -10.06 -7.96
CA VAL A 42 -9.96 -11.05 -8.93
C VAL A 42 -8.55 -11.58 -8.64
N SER A 43 -7.64 -10.75 -8.12
CA SER A 43 -6.23 -11.09 -7.95
C SER A 43 -5.88 -11.42 -6.49
N PRO A 44 -5.63 -12.71 -6.14
CA PRO A 44 -5.22 -13.08 -4.79
C PRO A 44 -3.83 -12.53 -4.43
N ILE A 45 -2.95 -12.35 -5.42
CA ILE A 45 -1.61 -11.77 -5.23
C ILE A 45 -1.74 -10.29 -4.86
N PHE A 46 -2.57 -9.53 -5.57
CA PHE A 46 -2.83 -8.12 -5.26
C PHE A 46 -3.47 -7.97 -3.87
N ARG A 47 -4.46 -8.81 -3.54
CA ARG A 47 -5.09 -8.83 -2.22
C ARG A 47 -4.08 -9.06 -1.09
N ARG A 48 -3.22 -10.06 -1.24
CA ARG A 48 -2.16 -10.35 -0.25
C ARG A 48 -1.18 -9.19 -0.14
N MET A 49 -0.78 -8.59 -1.26
CA MET A 49 0.10 -7.43 -1.29
C MET A 49 -0.49 -6.26 -0.47
N MET A 50 -1.78 -5.94 -0.66
CA MET A 50 -2.46 -4.88 0.11
C MET A 50 -2.47 -5.14 1.61
N MET A 51 -2.70 -6.38 2.03
CA MET A 51 -2.69 -6.77 3.44
C MET A 51 -1.30 -6.67 4.05
N VAL A 52 -0.27 -7.16 3.35
CA VAL A 52 1.13 -7.06 3.80
C VAL A 52 1.55 -5.60 3.94
N LEU A 53 1.21 -4.75 2.97
CA LEU A 53 1.51 -3.31 3.04
C LEU A 53 0.79 -2.63 4.21
N THR A 54 -0.45 -3.01 4.48
CA THR A 54 -1.22 -2.47 5.61
C THR A 54 -0.51 -2.76 6.94
N TRP A 55 -0.06 -3.99 7.16
CA TRP A 55 0.70 -4.32 8.36
C TRP A 55 2.10 -3.70 8.39
N PHE A 56 2.79 -3.67 7.24
CA PHE A 56 4.12 -3.08 7.13
C PHE A 56 4.14 -1.59 7.49
N TRP A 57 3.17 -0.83 6.98
CA TRP A 57 3.02 0.59 7.32
C TRP A 57 2.47 0.77 8.73
N GLY A 58 1.45 0.01 9.13
CA GLY A 58 0.86 0.12 10.47
C GLY A 58 1.89 -0.12 11.58
N ILE A 59 2.63 -1.23 11.51
CA ILE A 59 3.67 -1.56 12.49
C ILE A 59 4.82 -0.55 12.41
N GLY A 60 5.27 -0.21 11.19
CA GLY A 60 6.36 0.76 11.01
C GLY A 60 6.05 2.13 11.64
N LEU A 61 4.82 2.63 11.44
CA LEU A 61 4.37 3.91 12.01
C LEU A 61 4.27 3.87 13.53
N VAL A 62 3.83 2.75 14.11
CA VAL A 62 3.81 2.59 15.57
C VAL A 62 5.23 2.54 16.12
N CYS A 63 6.13 1.79 15.50
CA CYS A 63 7.53 1.71 15.91
C CYS A 63 8.22 3.08 15.88
N ILE A 64 8.09 3.84 14.78
CA ILE A 64 8.72 5.15 14.68
C ILE A 64 8.09 6.16 15.65
N ALA A 65 6.79 6.07 15.93
CA ALA A 65 6.14 6.92 16.92
C ALA A 65 6.70 6.67 18.33
N ILE A 66 6.89 5.41 18.73
CA ILE A 66 7.49 5.05 20.01
C ILE A 66 8.92 5.56 20.10
N ILE A 67 9.73 5.30 19.07
CA ILE A 67 11.13 5.75 19.00
C ILE A 67 11.20 7.29 19.11
N SER A 68 10.39 8.00 18.32
CA SER A 68 10.33 9.46 18.36
C SER A 68 9.95 9.99 19.74
N THR A 69 8.97 9.35 20.38
CA THR A 69 8.50 9.74 21.73
C THR A 69 9.62 9.60 22.76
N VAL A 70 10.34 8.47 22.76
CA VAL A 70 11.46 8.24 23.69
C VAL A 70 12.57 9.26 23.47
N ILE A 71 12.93 9.52 22.21
CA ILE A 71 13.96 10.49 21.83
C ILE A 71 13.60 11.89 22.34
N ILE A 72 12.37 12.36 22.08
CA ILE A 72 11.93 13.71 22.47
C ILE A 72 11.91 13.86 24.00
N MET A 73 11.55 12.81 24.73
CA MET A 73 11.47 12.84 26.20
C MET A 73 12.84 12.73 26.90
N THR A 74 13.90 12.33 26.19
CA THR A 74 15.23 12.07 26.79
C THR A 74 16.30 13.08 26.36
N LEU A 75 16.10 13.81 25.27
CA LEU A 75 17.07 14.77 24.75
C LEU A 75 16.80 16.21 25.21
N PRO A 76 17.85 17.06 25.28
CA PRO A 76 17.69 18.50 25.43
C PRO A 76 16.85 19.07 24.28
N GLU A 77 16.01 20.06 24.59
CA GLU A 77 15.01 20.64 23.68
C GLU A 77 15.57 21.01 22.29
N ASN A 78 16.71 21.69 22.23
CA ASN A 78 17.34 22.10 20.97
C ASN A 78 17.70 20.92 20.07
N ILE A 79 18.16 19.80 20.65
CA ILE A 79 18.53 18.59 19.91
C ILE A 79 17.25 17.80 19.56
N GLY A 80 16.33 17.68 20.52
CA GLY A 80 15.05 17.01 20.33
C GLY A 80 14.24 17.62 19.19
N PHE A 81 14.24 18.96 19.04
CA PHE A 81 13.56 19.65 17.94
C PHE A 81 14.17 19.27 16.58
N GLY A 82 15.50 19.29 16.45
CA GLY A 82 16.18 18.92 15.22
C GLY A 82 15.91 17.47 14.81
N VAL A 83 15.99 16.54 15.77
CA VAL A 83 15.72 15.12 15.52
C VAL A 83 14.23 14.89 15.21
N GLY A 84 13.33 15.57 15.92
CA GLY A 84 11.88 15.46 15.70
C GLY A 84 11.46 15.87 14.29
N TRP A 85 12.13 16.85 13.69
CA TRP A 85 11.90 17.22 12.29
C TRP A 85 12.60 16.31 11.29
N GLY A 86 13.84 15.88 11.55
CA GLY A 86 14.60 15.06 10.60
C GLY A 86 14.13 13.60 10.51
N LEU A 87 13.79 13.01 11.66
CA LEU A 87 13.48 11.58 11.79
C LEU A 87 12.30 11.13 10.90
N PRO A 88 11.16 11.86 10.82
CA PRO A 88 10.06 11.49 9.93
C PRO A 88 10.43 11.45 8.45
N TYR A 89 11.29 12.37 7.98
CA TYR A 89 11.71 12.40 6.57
C TYR A 89 12.64 11.25 6.24
N VAL A 90 13.61 10.95 7.12
CA VAL A 90 14.54 9.81 6.92
C VAL A 90 13.75 8.50 6.95
N PHE A 91 12.88 8.33 7.94
CA PHE A 91 12.00 7.16 8.02
C PHE A 91 11.14 7.05 6.75
N GLY A 92 10.44 8.11 6.38
CA GLY A 92 9.57 8.14 5.21
C GLY A 92 10.30 7.78 3.92
N PHE A 93 11.48 8.35 3.69
CA PHE A 93 12.28 8.06 2.50
C PHE A 93 12.67 6.58 2.42
N VAL A 94 13.18 6.00 3.51
CA VAL A 94 13.57 4.58 3.57
C VAL A 94 12.35 3.68 3.38
N TRP A 95 11.25 3.97 4.08
CA TRP A 95 10.04 3.14 4.05
C TRP A 95 9.36 3.16 2.68
N VAL A 96 9.33 4.32 2.02
CA VAL A 96 8.82 4.47 0.65
C VAL A 96 9.70 3.70 -0.34
N CYS A 97 11.03 3.78 -0.22
CA CYS A 97 11.94 3.00 -1.06
C CYS A 97 11.70 1.48 -0.93
N LEU A 98 11.59 0.97 0.30
CA LEU A 98 11.28 -0.43 0.56
C LEU A 98 9.93 -0.84 -0.02
N THR A 99 8.91 0.00 0.19
CA THR A 99 7.56 -0.19 -0.35
C THR A 99 7.60 -0.28 -1.88
N MET A 100 8.30 0.62 -2.56
CA MET A 100 8.42 0.63 -4.01
C MET A 100 9.05 -0.65 -4.55
N ILE A 101 10.12 -1.14 -3.92
CA ILE A 101 10.79 -2.38 -4.32
C ILE A 101 9.83 -3.57 -4.15
N PHE A 102 9.16 -3.66 -3.00
CA PHE A 102 8.22 -4.73 -2.70
C PHE A 102 7.03 -4.74 -3.67
N VAL A 103 6.39 -3.59 -3.89
CA VAL A 103 5.25 -3.45 -4.81
C VAL A 103 5.66 -3.85 -6.23
N LYS A 104 6.80 -3.35 -6.73
CA LYS A 104 7.30 -3.74 -8.06
C LYS A 104 7.53 -5.25 -8.16
N SER A 105 8.04 -5.90 -7.11
CA SER A 105 8.22 -7.35 -7.08
C SER A 105 6.88 -8.10 -7.14
N GLN A 106 5.90 -7.68 -6.34
CA GLN A 106 4.57 -8.30 -6.31
C GLN A 106 3.80 -8.11 -7.63
N LEU A 107 3.88 -6.93 -8.24
CA LEU A 107 3.25 -6.67 -9.54
C LEU A 107 3.86 -7.51 -10.66
N ARG A 108 5.18 -7.75 -10.64
CA ARG A 108 5.84 -8.68 -11.58
C ARG A 108 5.36 -10.12 -11.38
N LYS A 109 5.23 -10.57 -10.12
CA LYS A 109 4.70 -11.90 -9.79
C LYS A 109 3.26 -12.05 -10.25
N GLU A 110 2.45 -11.03 -10.02
CA GLU A 110 1.07 -10.99 -10.50
C GLU A 110 1.02 -11.10 -12.03
N LYS A 111 1.79 -10.28 -12.76
CA LYS A 111 1.85 -10.34 -14.22
C LYS A 111 2.23 -11.73 -14.75
N SER A 112 3.31 -12.31 -14.21
CA SER A 112 3.77 -13.65 -14.60
C SER A 112 2.73 -14.75 -14.29
N HIS A 113 1.98 -14.60 -13.20
CA HIS A 113 0.89 -15.53 -12.87
C HIS A 113 -0.24 -15.46 -13.92
N TRP A 114 -0.62 -14.27 -14.36
CA TRP A 114 -1.62 -14.09 -15.42
C TRP A 114 -1.15 -14.65 -16.77
N GLU A 115 0.10 -14.42 -17.15
CA GLU A 115 0.70 -14.94 -18.39
C GLU A 115 0.75 -16.48 -18.41
N THR A 116 1.14 -17.09 -17.29
CA THR A 116 1.18 -18.55 -17.14
C THR A 116 -0.23 -19.14 -17.25
N LYS A 117 -1.21 -18.52 -16.57
CA LYS A 117 -2.60 -18.96 -16.62
C LYS A 117 -3.17 -18.87 -18.04
N ALA A 118 -2.98 -17.75 -18.74
CA ALA A 118 -3.42 -17.58 -20.12
C ALA A 118 -2.78 -18.61 -21.08
N SER A 119 -1.49 -18.89 -20.90
CA SER A 119 -0.77 -19.91 -21.68
C SER A 119 -1.31 -21.32 -21.42
N SER A 120 -1.67 -21.63 -20.17
CA SER A 120 -2.25 -22.93 -19.81
C SER A 120 -3.71 -23.10 -20.28
N GLU A 121 -4.47 -22.01 -20.37
CA GLU A 121 -5.87 -22.00 -20.82
C GLU A 121 -6.01 -21.85 -22.35
N GLY A 122 -4.89 -21.69 -23.09
CA GLY A 122 -4.89 -21.58 -24.56
C GLY A 122 -5.56 -20.30 -25.08
N GLN A 123 -5.72 -19.27 -24.24
CA GLN A 123 -6.39 -18.02 -24.60
C GLN A 123 -5.36 -16.96 -24.96
N ALA A 124 -5.35 -16.57 -26.24
CA ALA A 124 -4.60 -15.42 -26.74
C ALA A 124 -5.03 -14.17 -25.95
N VAL A 125 -4.05 -13.51 -25.34
CA VAL A 125 -4.21 -12.41 -24.39
C VAL A 125 -5.04 -11.29 -25.01
N ALA A 126 -6.26 -11.08 -24.50
CA ALA A 126 -7.02 -9.87 -24.77
C ALA A 126 -6.38 -8.71 -24.00
N GLU A 127 -5.94 -7.75 -24.79
CA GLU A 127 -5.30 -6.48 -24.47
C GLU A 127 -6.08 -5.66 -23.42
N TYR A 128 -5.55 -5.61 -22.20
CA TYR A 128 -5.84 -4.54 -21.24
C TYR A 128 -4.51 -4.15 -20.58
N ALA A 129 -3.73 -3.37 -21.34
CA ALA A 129 -2.57 -2.62 -20.87
C ALA A 129 -3.00 -1.18 -20.56
#